data_AF-X0SRE3-F1
#
_entry.id   AF-X0SRE3-F1
#
_cell.length_a   1.000
_cell.length_b   1.000
_cell.length_c   1.000
_cell.angle_alpha   90.00
_cell.angle_beta   90.00
_cell.angle_gamma   90.00
#
_symmetry.space_group_name_H-M   'P 1'
#
loop_
_entity.id
_entity.type
_entity.pdbx_description
1 polymer ?
#
loop_
_entity_poly.entity_id
_entity_poly.type
_entity_poly.pdbx_seq_one_letter_code
_entity_poly.pdbx_strand_id
1 'polypeptide(L)'
;HNIIQQNTGVNFLGYITFNYDLLLEDSLKKLGKQYHYLGVNIDIFDRYYMNFRPSILILKLHGSLNWELFSGGDDIIFKEKSVKPKYPEDSISANSYIEPGIVPPTILKEEINSEYNESNPLKRLLINQWKYAIQLLSKADKVIIVGYSFPETDYHVHRIFQIANMIRQSNSTANQTILSCIGNYTNKELKRLSNITQVKTEDIKICKEFSKLINSRILKKYLKE
;
A
#
# COMPACT_ATOMS: atom_id res chain seq x y z
N HIS A 1 21.54 -3.77 4.78
CA HIS A 1 21.30 -4.74 5.88
C HIS A 1 21.27 -4.16 7.30
N ASN A 2 21.38 -2.85 7.59
CA ASN A 2 21.42 -2.35 8.99
C ASN A 2 20.73 -0.99 9.25
N ILE A 3 19.84 -0.52 8.37
CA ILE A 3 19.24 0.82 8.54
C ILE A 3 18.05 0.80 9.52
N ILE A 4 17.30 -0.31 9.59
CA ILE A 4 16.10 -0.42 10.43
C ILE A 4 16.42 -0.87 11.88
N GLN A 5 17.63 -1.41 12.12
CA GLN A 5 18.08 -1.81 13.47
C GLN A 5 18.84 -0.71 14.23
N GLN A 6 19.05 0.46 13.62
CA GLN A 6 19.56 1.61 14.37
C GLN A 6 18.41 2.27 15.12
N ASN A 7 18.65 2.64 16.37
CA ASN A 7 17.76 3.45 17.21
C ASN A 7 17.58 4.82 16.54
N THR A 8 16.76 4.89 15.49
CA THR A 8 16.51 6.11 14.73
C THR A 8 15.55 7.04 15.47
N GLY A 9 14.90 6.56 16.53
CA GLY A 9 13.82 7.28 17.20
C GLY A 9 12.52 7.33 16.36
N VAL A 10 12.49 6.68 15.20
CA VAL A 10 11.34 6.69 14.29
C VAL A 10 10.45 5.50 14.59
N ASN A 11 9.17 5.78 14.86
CA ASN A 11 8.15 4.76 14.91
C ASN A 11 7.71 4.37 13.50
N PHE A 12 7.94 3.12 13.11
CA PHE A 12 7.55 2.62 11.79
C PHE A 12 6.06 2.23 11.77
N LEU A 13 5.28 2.89 10.92
CA LEU A 13 3.83 2.69 10.88
C LEU A 13 3.37 1.56 9.94
N GLY A 14 4.08 1.32 8.84
CA GLY A 14 3.70 0.28 7.87
C GLY A 14 4.12 0.60 6.43
N TYR A 15 3.82 -0.33 5.52
CA TYR A 15 3.99 -0.16 4.08
C TYR A 15 2.66 0.10 3.39
N ILE A 16 2.68 0.97 2.38
CA ILE A 16 1.59 1.14 1.41
C ILE A 16 2.17 0.79 0.05
N THR A 17 1.54 -0.11 -0.69
CA THR A 17 2.01 -0.53 -2.01
C THR A 17 0.87 -0.65 -3.02
N PHE A 18 1.21 -0.32 -4.27
CA PHE A 18 0.35 -0.46 -5.45
C PHE A 18 0.67 -1.72 -6.25
N ASN A 19 1.73 -2.44 -5.87
CA ASN A 19 2.16 -3.65 -6.55
C ASN A 19 1.35 -4.86 -6.08
N TYR A 20 0.83 -5.61 -7.04
CA TYR A 20 0.12 -6.88 -6.80
C TYR A 20 1.06 -8.02 -6.40
N ASP A 21 2.33 -7.94 -6.84
CA ASP A 21 3.35 -8.95 -6.60
C ASP A 21 3.68 -9.15 -5.11
N LEU A 22 4.48 -10.19 -4.81
CA LEU A 22 4.84 -10.59 -3.44
C LEU A 22 6.30 -10.27 -3.09
N LEU A 23 6.98 -9.38 -3.85
CA LEU A 23 8.41 -9.15 -3.67
C LEU A 23 8.72 -8.48 -2.32
N LEU A 24 7.83 -7.61 -1.83
CA LEU A 24 7.96 -6.99 -0.51
C LEU A 24 7.84 -8.03 0.59
N GLU A 25 6.82 -8.87 0.50
CA GLU A 25 6.54 -9.97 1.41
C GLU A 25 7.69 -10.96 1.48
N ASP A 26 8.16 -11.43 0.31
CA ASP A 26 9.28 -12.34 0.21
C ASP A 26 10.56 -11.73 0.79
N SER A 27 10.77 -10.42 0.61
CA SER A 27 11.88 -9.69 1.21
C SER A 27 11.77 -9.65 2.73
N LEU A 28 10.58 -9.41 3.29
CA LEU A 28 10.35 -9.43 4.74
C LEU A 28 10.53 -10.84 5.31
N LYS A 29 10.02 -11.88 4.65
CA LYS A 29 10.21 -13.30 5.04
C LYS A 29 11.69 -13.66 5.07
N LYS A 30 12.47 -13.28 4.04
CA LYS A 30 13.93 -13.48 3.98
C LYS A 30 14.67 -12.78 5.13
N LEU A 31 14.13 -11.68 5.65
CA LEU A 31 14.66 -10.95 6.80
C LEU A 31 14.15 -11.51 8.15
N GLY A 32 13.38 -12.60 8.15
CA GLY A 32 12.78 -13.18 9.36
C GLY A 32 11.72 -12.26 9.99
N LYS A 33 11.13 -11.35 9.19
CA LYS A 33 10.08 -10.42 9.62
C LYS A 33 8.72 -10.97 9.24
N GLN A 34 7.80 -10.94 10.19
CA GLN A 34 6.39 -11.23 9.96
C GLN A 34 5.68 -9.97 9.47
N TYR A 35 4.65 -10.16 8.66
CA TYR A 35 3.79 -9.11 8.16
C TYR A 35 2.34 -9.57 8.18
N HIS A 36 1.42 -8.62 8.05
CA HIS A 36 -0.01 -8.91 7.89
C HIS A 36 -0.63 -7.92 6.89
N TYR A 37 -1.75 -8.32 6.31
CA TYR A 37 -2.62 -7.43 5.55
C TYR A 37 -3.83 -7.12 6.38
N LEU A 38 -4.27 -5.88 6.39
CA LEU A 38 -5.46 -5.53 7.11
C LEU A 38 -6.73 -6.10 6.43
N GLY A 39 -7.49 -6.92 7.17
CA GLY A 39 -8.81 -7.37 6.73
C GLY A 39 -8.79 -8.45 5.64
N VAL A 40 -7.63 -9.03 5.33
CA VAL A 40 -7.50 -10.20 4.44
C VAL A 40 -7.34 -11.43 5.31
N ASN A 41 -8.18 -12.44 5.10
CA ASN A 41 -8.45 -13.46 6.10
C ASN A 41 -8.93 -12.87 7.42
N ILE A 42 -9.75 -13.66 8.10
CA ILE A 42 -10.20 -13.42 9.46
C ILE A 42 -8.98 -13.35 10.39
N ASP A 43 -8.44 -12.14 10.58
CA ASP A 43 -7.51 -11.73 11.64
C ASP A 43 -8.18 -11.78 13.04
N ILE A 44 -9.22 -12.60 13.22
CA ILE A 44 -10.05 -12.65 14.44
C ILE A 44 -10.02 -14.04 15.09
N PHE A 45 -9.74 -15.14 14.37
CA PHE A 45 -9.84 -16.48 14.97
C PHE A 45 -8.53 -17.26 15.10
N ASP A 46 -7.44 -16.84 14.47
CA ASP A 46 -6.15 -17.49 14.69
C ASP A 46 -5.32 -16.76 15.75
N ARG A 47 -5.51 -17.19 17.01
CA ARG A 47 -4.74 -16.75 18.19
C ARG A 47 -3.22 -16.88 18.00
N TYR A 48 -2.75 -17.64 17.02
CA TYR A 48 -1.33 -17.75 16.71
C TYR A 48 -0.77 -16.47 16.05
N TYR A 49 -1.56 -15.77 15.23
CA TYR A 49 -1.13 -14.56 14.52
C TYR A 49 -1.22 -13.30 15.37
N MET A 50 -2.15 -13.24 16.34
CA MET A 50 -2.26 -12.09 17.24
C MET A 50 -1.19 -12.06 18.35
N ASN A 51 -0.65 -13.22 18.75
CA ASN A 51 0.10 -13.33 20.02
C ASN A 51 1.62 -13.28 19.89
N PHE A 52 2.18 -13.26 18.68
CA PHE A 52 3.64 -13.33 18.52
C PHE A 52 4.17 -12.29 17.54
N ARG A 53 4.71 -11.20 18.12
CA ARG A 53 5.52 -10.12 17.53
C ARG A 53 4.74 -8.95 16.89
N PRO A 54 5.34 -7.74 16.86
CA PRO A 54 4.83 -6.68 15.98
C PRO A 54 4.99 -7.17 14.53
N SER A 55 3.89 -7.60 13.92
CA SER A 55 3.84 -7.92 12.49
C SER A 55 3.76 -6.62 11.70
N ILE A 56 4.56 -6.51 10.66
CA ILE A 56 4.61 -5.33 9.82
C ILE A 56 3.31 -5.22 9.02
N LEU A 57 2.59 -4.11 9.18
CA LEU A 57 1.41 -3.83 8.37
C LEU A 57 1.80 -3.55 6.91
N ILE A 58 1.14 -4.23 5.98
CA ILE A 58 1.21 -3.97 4.54
C ILE A 58 -0.20 -3.64 4.04
N LEU A 59 -0.36 -2.47 3.43
CA LEU A 59 -1.59 -2.09 2.73
C LEU A 59 -1.40 -2.22 1.21
N LYS A 60 -2.27 -3.02 0.57
CA LYS A 60 -2.25 -3.31 -0.87
C LYS A 60 -3.41 -2.61 -1.56
N LEU A 61 -3.15 -1.44 -2.15
CA LEU A 61 -4.22 -0.57 -2.64
C LEU A 61 -4.87 -1.03 -3.95
N HIS A 62 -4.23 -1.97 -4.66
CA HIS A 62 -4.79 -2.58 -5.87
C HIS A 62 -5.07 -4.08 -5.71
N GLY A 63 -4.94 -4.62 -4.50
CA GLY A 63 -5.05 -6.05 -4.28
C GLY A 63 -3.73 -6.79 -4.35
N SER A 64 -3.78 -8.12 -4.34
CA SER A 64 -2.57 -8.94 -4.34
C SER A 64 -2.74 -10.28 -5.05
N LEU A 65 -1.65 -10.79 -5.61
CA LEU A 65 -1.62 -12.09 -6.27
C LEU A 65 -1.91 -13.25 -5.31
N ASN A 66 -1.74 -13.08 -4.01
CA ASN A 66 -2.00 -14.12 -3.01
C ASN A 66 -3.34 -13.98 -2.29
N TRP A 67 -4.22 -13.10 -2.78
CA TRP A 67 -5.58 -12.96 -2.31
C TRP A 67 -6.46 -13.82 -3.21
N GLU A 68 -6.99 -14.92 -2.70
CA GLU A 68 -7.87 -15.80 -3.47
C GLU A 68 -9.29 -15.26 -3.44
N LEU A 69 -9.82 -14.94 -4.62
CA LEU A 69 -11.20 -14.60 -4.87
C LEU A 69 -11.88 -15.80 -5.52
N PHE A 70 -12.95 -16.30 -4.87
CA PHE A 70 -13.82 -17.32 -5.42
C PHE A 70 -15.09 -16.66 -5.96
N SER A 71 -15.53 -17.07 -7.15
CA SER A 71 -16.78 -16.57 -7.72
C SER A 71 -17.98 -16.98 -6.85
N GLY A 72 -18.77 -16.00 -6.42
CA GLY A 72 -19.86 -16.21 -5.46
C GLY A 72 -19.42 -16.41 -4.00
N GLY A 73 -18.14 -16.23 -3.68
CA GLY A 73 -17.64 -16.24 -2.31
C GLY A 73 -17.89 -14.91 -1.58
N ASP A 74 -18.08 -14.98 -0.26
CA ASP A 74 -18.34 -13.82 0.59
C ASP A 74 -17.09 -13.14 1.15
N ASP A 75 -15.92 -13.76 0.97
CA ASP A 75 -14.65 -13.36 1.57
C ASP A 75 -13.45 -13.59 0.64
N ILE A 76 -12.34 -12.92 0.98
CA ILE A 76 -11.03 -13.08 0.33
C ILE A 76 -10.15 -13.98 1.19
N ILE A 77 -9.61 -15.05 0.60
CA ILE A 77 -8.77 -16.02 1.30
C ILE A 77 -7.29 -15.73 1.05
N PHE A 78 -6.51 -15.43 2.08
CA PHE A 78 -5.05 -15.31 1.91
C PHE A 78 -4.38 -16.66 1.68
N LYS A 79 -3.42 -16.66 0.76
CA LYS A 79 -2.52 -17.77 0.46
C LYS A 79 -1.07 -17.35 0.72
N GLU A 80 -0.25 -18.33 1.09
CA GLU A 80 1.20 -18.11 1.25
C GLU A 80 1.93 -17.81 -0.07
N LYS A 81 1.33 -18.18 -1.20
CA LYS A 81 1.86 -18.05 -2.56
C LYS A 81 0.83 -17.43 -3.49
N SER A 82 1.26 -16.97 -4.65
CA SER A 82 0.36 -16.47 -5.70
C SER A 82 -0.70 -17.50 -6.07
N VAL A 83 -1.94 -17.05 -6.13
CA VAL A 83 -3.11 -17.78 -6.61
C VAL A 83 -2.93 -18.04 -8.09
N LYS A 84 -3.07 -19.30 -8.49
CA LYS A 84 -3.13 -19.68 -9.90
C LYS A 84 -4.59 -19.67 -10.32
N PRO A 85 -4.98 -18.85 -11.30
CA PRO A 85 -6.36 -18.83 -11.76
C PRO A 85 -6.82 -20.21 -12.19
N LYS A 86 -8.07 -20.55 -11.87
CA LYS A 86 -8.74 -21.76 -12.31
C LYS A 86 -10.07 -21.35 -12.89
N TYR A 87 -10.20 -21.52 -14.20
CA TYR A 87 -11.42 -21.23 -14.92
C TYR A 87 -12.11 -22.53 -15.33
N PRO A 88 -13.44 -22.62 -15.19
CA PRO A 88 -14.22 -23.75 -15.65
C PRO A 88 -14.16 -23.88 -17.18
N GLU A 89 -14.09 -25.11 -17.68
CA GLU A 89 -14.08 -25.39 -19.13
C GLU A 89 -15.49 -25.59 -19.69
N ASP A 90 -16.47 -25.85 -18.84
CA ASP A 90 -17.85 -26.13 -19.20
C ASP A 90 -18.81 -25.01 -18.76
N SER A 91 -19.91 -24.85 -19.51
CA SER A 91 -20.90 -23.80 -19.27
C SER A 91 -21.69 -23.99 -17.97
N ILE A 92 -21.75 -25.21 -17.43
CA ILE A 92 -22.48 -25.52 -16.20
C ILE A 92 -21.71 -24.98 -14.98
N SER A 93 -20.39 -25.09 -14.99
CA SER A 93 -19.54 -24.58 -13.92
C SER A 93 -18.97 -23.19 -14.18
N ALA A 94 -19.41 -22.49 -15.24
CA ALA A 94 -18.95 -21.16 -15.66
C ALA A 94 -18.85 -20.11 -14.54
N ASN A 95 -19.72 -20.21 -13.52
CA ASN A 95 -19.75 -19.31 -12.37
C ASN A 95 -18.90 -19.79 -11.18
N SER A 96 -18.09 -20.83 -11.34
CA SER A 96 -17.22 -21.39 -10.29
C SER A 96 -15.77 -21.31 -10.73
N TYR A 97 -15.19 -20.12 -10.52
CA TYR A 97 -13.78 -19.86 -10.81
C TYR A 97 -13.06 -19.33 -9.58
N ILE A 98 -11.73 -19.47 -9.61
CA ILE A 98 -10.81 -18.93 -8.61
C ILE A 98 -9.82 -18.02 -9.33
N GLU A 99 -9.58 -16.84 -8.79
CA GLU A 99 -8.60 -15.89 -9.35
C GLU A 99 -7.94 -15.05 -8.25
N PRO A 100 -6.80 -14.38 -8.55
CA PRO A 100 -6.25 -13.41 -7.63
C PRO A 100 -7.16 -12.18 -7.50
N GLY A 101 -7.39 -11.73 -6.27
CA GLY A 101 -8.13 -10.52 -5.93
C GLY A 101 -7.30 -9.28 -6.22
N ILE A 102 -7.29 -8.87 -7.49
CA ILE A 102 -6.61 -7.68 -7.99
C ILE A 102 -7.61 -6.77 -8.70
N VAL A 103 -7.39 -5.45 -8.61
CA VAL A 103 -8.09 -4.47 -9.44
C VAL A 103 -7.07 -3.80 -10.36
N PRO A 104 -7.32 -3.73 -11.68
CA PRO A 104 -6.44 -3.00 -12.58
C PRO A 104 -6.37 -1.52 -12.17
N PRO A 105 -5.27 -0.81 -12.49
CA PRO A 105 -5.09 0.60 -12.14
C PRO A 105 -5.92 1.53 -13.05
N THR A 106 -7.08 1.08 -13.53
CA THR A 106 -7.90 1.74 -14.53
C THR A 106 -9.21 2.26 -13.95
N ILE A 107 -9.66 3.39 -14.51
CA ILE A 107 -10.79 4.25 -14.11
C ILE A 107 -12.17 3.56 -14.13
N LEU A 108 -12.28 2.28 -14.49
CA LEU A 108 -13.56 1.57 -14.61
C LEU A 108 -14.09 1.16 -13.22
N LYS A 109 -14.62 2.18 -12.56
CA LYS A 109 -15.48 2.16 -11.39
C LYS A 109 -16.79 1.41 -11.62
N GLU A 110 -17.07 0.79 -12.76
CA GLU A 110 -18.31 0.01 -12.92
C GLU A 110 -18.37 -1.18 -11.93
N GLU A 111 -17.22 -1.81 -11.69
CA GLU A 111 -17.13 -2.92 -10.72
C GLU A 111 -17.21 -2.44 -9.25
N ILE A 112 -16.82 -1.20 -8.95
CA ILE A 112 -16.82 -0.65 -7.59
C ILE A 112 -18.06 0.24 -7.33
N ASN A 113 -18.68 0.86 -8.32
CA ASN A 113 -19.77 1.82 -8.15
C ASN A 113 -21.14 1.28 -8.57
N SER A 114 -21.26 0.06 -9.11
CA SER A 114 -22.59 -0.52 -9.29
C SER A 114 -23.20 -0.86 -7.92
N GLU A 115 -24.47 -0.49 -7.73
CA GLU A 115 -25.26 -0.83 -6.53
C GLU A 115 -25.39 -2.35 -6.33
N TYR A 116 -25.21 -3.13 -7.40
CA TYR A 116 -25.19 -4.60 -7.36
C TYR A 116 -23.94 -5.20 -6.67
N ASN A 117 -22.90 -4.40 -6.41
CA ASN A 117 -21.60 -4.88 -5.93
C ASN A 117 -21.29 -4.55 -4.46
N GLU A 118 -22.27 -4.17 -3.63
CA GLU A 118 -22.03 -3.99 -2.18
C GLU A 118 -21.56 -5.28 -1.47
N SER A 119 -21.99 -6.45 -1.98
CA SER A 119 -21.56 -7.77 -1.50
C SER A 119 -20.18 -8.19 -2.00
N ASN A 120 -19.54 -7.44 -2.91
CA ASN A 120 -18.25 -7.86 -3.46
C ASN A 120 -17.15 -7.82 -2.37
N PRO A 121 -16.54 -8.96 -2.02
CA PRO A 121 -15.57 -9.03 -0.92
C PRO A 121 -14.27 -8.29 -1.23
N LEU A 122 -13.83 -8.29 -2.50
CA LEU A 122 -12.64 -7.55 -2.92
C LEU A 122 -12.85 -6.04 -2.79
N LYS A 123 -14.02 -5.53 -3.19
CA LYS A 123 -14.37 -4.12 -3.01
C LYS A 123 -14.36 -3.71 -1.54
N ARG A 124 -15.03 -4.49 -0.68
CA ARG A 124 -15.06 -4.24 0.77
C ARG A 124 -13.66 -4.20 1.37
N LEU A 125 -12.83 -5.16 0.99
CA LEU A 125 -11.44 -5.24 1.42
C LEU A 125 -10.63 -4.03 0.95
N LEU A 126 -10.68 -3.66 -0.33
CA LEU A 126 -9.93 -2.53 -0.88
C LEU A 126 -10.36 -1.20 -0.24
N ILE A 127 -11.65 -1.00 0.00
CA ILE A 127 -12.14 0.18 0.73
C ILE A 127 -11.51 0.24 2.13
N ASN A 128 -11.39 -0.89 2.83
CA ASN A 128 -10.71 -0.94 4.14
C ASN A 128 -9.22 -0.62 4.01
N GLN A 129 -8.53 -1.16 3.00
CA GLN A 129 -7.13 -0.84 2.70
C GLN A 129 -6.94 0.67 2.48
N TRP A 130 -7.81 1.28 1.67
CA TRP A 130 -7.76 2.71 1.36
C TRP A 130 -8.04 3.58 2.59
N LYS A 131 -9.04 3.22 3.39
CA LYS A 131 -9.35 3.92 4.65
C LYS A 131 -8.15 3.91 5.60
N TYR A 132 -7.47 2.79 5.73
CA TYR A 132 -6.29 2.70 6.59
C TYR A 132 -5.05 3.36 6.00
N ALA A 133 -4.92 3.39 4.67
CA ALA A 133 -3.85 4.16 4.03
C ALA A 133 -3.98 5.65 4.34
N ILE A 134 -5.21 6.17 4.31
CA ILE A 134 -5.52 7.55 4.74
C ILE A 134 -5.12 7.76 6.21
N GLN A 135 -5.45 6.81 7.10
CA GLN A 135 -5.09 6.91 8.53
C GLN A 135 -3.58 6.84 8.77
N LEU A 136 -2.84 6.00 8.04
CA LEU A 136 -1.39 5.93 8.15
C LEU A 136 -0.75 7.23 7.67
N LEU A 137 -1.16 7.72 6.51
CA LEU A 137 -0.64 8.96 5.93
C LEU A 137 -0.97 10.18 6.78
N SER A 138 -2.14 10.23 7.43
CA SER A 138 -2.51 11.36 8.31
C SER A 138 -1.72 11.38 9.62
N LYS A 139 -1.21 10.23 10.07
CA LYS A 139 -0.36 10.08 11.27
C LYS A 139 1.14 10.16 10.97
N ALA A 140 1.55 10.03 9.71
CA ALA A 140 2.96 9.98 9.35
C ALA A 140 3.58 11.38 9.29
N ASP A 141 4.66 11.59 10.04
CA ASP A 141 5.51 12.78 9.91
C ASP A 141 6.53 12.66 8.77
N LYS A 142 6.85 11.41 8.40
CA LYS A 142 7.84 11.06 7.38
C LYS A 142 7.24 10.04 6.42
N VAL A 143 7.24 10.36 5.12
CA VAL A 143 6.79 9.45 4.07
C VAL A 143 7.93 9.18 3.10
N ILE A 144 8.26 7.91 2.90
CA ILE A 144 9.25 7.48 1.92
C ILE A 144 8.51 6.88 0.72
N ILE A 145 8.72 7.47 -0.45
CA ILE A 145 8.10 7.03 -1.70
C ILE A 145 9.18 6.36 -2.55
N VAL A 146 8.90 5.14 -3.02
CA VAL A 146 9.85 4.38 -3.84
C VAL A 146 9.16 3.92 -5.11
N GLY A 147 9.70 4.32 -6.27
CA GLY A 147 9.31 3.74 -7.56
C GLY A 147 7.90 4.07 -8.06
N TYR A 148 7.16 4.99 -7.42
CA TYR A 148 5.82 5.39 -7.84
C TYR A 148 5.82 6.78 -8.46
N SER A 149 5.47 6.88 -9.74
CA SER A 149 5.57 8.12 -10.52
C SER A 149 4.43 9.11 -10.30
N PHE A 150 3.36 8.72 -9.59
CA PHE A 150 2.11 9.49 -9.51
C PHE A 150 1.55 9.85 -10.90
N PRO A 151 1.11 8.86 -11.69
CA PRO A 151 0.45 9.12 -12.97
C PRO A 151 -0.82 9.95 -12.75
N GLU A 152 -1.11 10.87 -13.68
CA GLU A 152 -2.27 11.78 -13.58
C GLU A 152 -3.61 11.05 -13.60
N THR A 153 -3.65 9.84 -14.15
CA THR A 153 -4.84 8.98 -14.24
C THR A 153 -5.19 8.29 -12.92
N ASP A 154 -4.30 8.29 -11.93
CA ASP A 154 -4.56 7.65 -10.62
C ASP A 154 -5.20 8.63 -9.63
N TYR A 155 -6.47 8.95 -9.89
CA TYR A 155 -7.27 9.84 -9.07
C TYR A 155 -7.45 9.35 -7.62
N HIS A 156 -7.38 8.04 -7.39
CA HIS A 156 -7.56 7.45 -6.07
C HIS A 156 -6.40 7.83 -5.14
N VAL A 157 -5.17 7.74 -5.63
CA VAL A 157 -4.00 8.14 -4.86
C VAL A 157 -4.02 9.63 -4.56
N HIS A 158 -4.37 10.46 -5.55
CA HIS A 158 -4.50 11.90 -5.34
C HIS A 158 -5.50 12.20 -4.22
N ARG A 159 -6.66 11.54 -4.25
CA ARG A 159 -7.70 11.73 -3.24
C ARG A 159 -7.30 11.20 -1.87
N ILE A 160 -6.60 10.07 -1.79
CA ILE A 160 -6.06 9.52 -0.53
C ILE A 160 -5.13 10.53 0.14
N PHE A 161 -4.18 11.09 -0.60
CA PHE A 161 -3.26 12.10 -0.04
C PHE A 161 -4.00 13.38 0.37
N GLN A 162 -4.94 13.87 -0.44
CA GLN A 162 -5.74 15.04 -0.09
C GLN A 162 -6.50 14.85 1.23
N ILE A 163 -7.25 13.73 1.37
CA ILE A 163 -8.03 13.45 2.58
C ILE A 163 -7.10 13.27 3.79
N ALA A 164 -6.01 12.52 3.64
CA ALA A 164 -5.05 12.30 4.72
C ALA A 164 -4.47 13.61 5.26
N ASN A 165 -4.12 14.55 4.36
CA ASN A 165 -3.61 15.85 4.75
C ASN A 165 -4.66 16.77 5.37
N MET A 166 -5.90 16.74 4.89
CA MET A 166 -7.00 17.48 5.52
C MET A 166 -7.19 17.03 6.99
N ILE A 167 -7.21 15.72 7.23
CA ILE A 167 -7.29 15.15 8.59
C ILE A 167 -6.07 15.53 9.42
N ARG A 168 -4.89 15.55 8.80
CA ARG A 168 -3.66 15.90 9.50
C ARG A 168 -3.65 17.36 9.94
N GLN A 169 -4.02 18.28 9.05
CA GLN A 169 -4.06 19.72 9.33
C GLN A 169 -5.06 20.09 10.43
N SER A 170 -6.13 19.31 10.62
CA SER A 170 -7.04 19.51 11.76
C SER A 170 -6.46 19.05 13.10
N ASN A 171 -5.47 18.14 13.08
CA ASN A 171 -4.98 17.44 14.27
C ASN A 171 -3.53 17.80 14.65
N SER A 172 -2.75 18.40 13.76
CA SER A 172 -1.33 18.71 13.99
C SER A 172 -0.87 19.91 13.17
N THR A 173 0.02 20.71 13.75
CA THR A 173 0.70 21.85 13.11
C THR A 173 2.09 21.51 12.58
N ALA A 174 2.64 20.33 12.91
CA ALA A 174 3.95 19.91 12.40
C ALA A 174 3.89 19.76 10.88
N ASN A 175 5.01 19.89 10.15
CA ASN A 175 5.03 19.60 8.71
C ASN A 175 5.31 18.11 8.45
N GLN A 176 4.62 17.52 7.47
CA GLN A 176 5.02 16.21 6.93
C GLN A 176 6.19 16.42 5.97
N THR A 177 7.20 15.58 6.07
CA THR A 177 8.34 15.58 5.14
C THR A 177 8.28 14.36 4.25
N ILE A 178 8.78 14.47 3.02
CA ILE A 178 8.77 13.38 2.04
C ILE A 178 10.18 13.10 1.54
N LEU A 179 10.57 11.83 1.50
CA LEU A 179 11.74 11.37 0.76
C LEU A 179 11.27 10.55 -0.44
N SER A 180 11.41 11.13 -1.64
CA SER A 180 11.00 10.50 -2.89
C SER A 180 12.18 9.90 -3.64
N CYS A 181 12.10 8.61 -3.94
CA CYS A 181 13.07 7.86 -4.71
C CYS A 181 12.42 7.37 -6.00
N ILE A 182 12.45 8.24 -7.00
CA ILE A 182 11.96 7.99 -8.35
C ILE A 182 13.14 8.26 -9.29
N GLY A 183 13.08 7.77 -10.54
CA GLY A 183 14.14 7.89 -11.54
C GLY A 183 14.50 9.34 -11.91
N ASN A 184 14.40 9.70 -13.18
CA ASN A 184 14.66 11.08 -13.59
C ASN A 184 13.56 11.98 -13.03
N TYR A 185 13.98 13.08 -12.37
CA TYR A 185 13.07 13.98 -11.69
C TYR A 185 13.30 15.42 -12.18
N THR A 186 12.22 16.06 -12.58
CA THR A 186 12.15 17.42 -13.10
C THR A 186 11.47 18.35 -12.09
N ASN A 187 11.68 19.66 -12.22
CA ASN A 187 10.95 20.65 -11.42
C ASN A 187 9.42 20.54 -11.62
N LYS A 188 8.97 20.06 -12.79
CA LYS A 188 7.54 19.79 -13.05
C LYS A 188 7.03 18.65 -12.17
N GLU A 189 7.78 17.56 -12.06
CA GLU A 189 7.41 16.42 -11.20
C GLU A 189 7.45 16.79 -9.72
N LEU A 190 8.40 17.66 -9.30
CA LEU A 190 8.45 18.16 -7.92
C LEU A 190 7.20 18.95 -7.57
N LYS A 191 6.79 19.87 -8.44
CA LYS A 191 5.55 20.62 -8.28
C LYS A 191 4.34 19.69 -8.28
N ARG A 192 4.31 18.68 -9.16
CA ARG A 192 3.23 17.70 -9.18
C ARG A 192 3.14 16.91 -7.88
N LEU A 193 4.27 16.39 -7.39
CA LEU A 193 4.30 15.65 -6.12
C LEU A 193 3.87 16.55 -4.97
N SER A 194 4.36 17.79 -4.91
CA SER A 194 3.95 18.79 -3.92
C SER A 194 2.44 19.05 -3.97
N ASN A 195 1.86 19.20 -5.16
CA ASN A 195 0.42 19.40 -5.32
C ASN A 195 -0.40 18.16 -4.91
N ILE A 196 0.06 16.95 -5.22
CA ILE A 196 -0.67 15.73 -4.86
C ILE A 196 -0.61 15.49 -3.35
N THR A 197 0.60 15.59 -2.81
CA THR A 197 0.87 15.30 -1.40
C THR A 197 0.55 16.47 -0.50
N GLN A 198 0.22 17.65 -1.04
CA GLN A 198 -0.01 18.88 -0.28
C GLN A 198 1.16 19.24 0.67
N VAL A 199 2.36 18.73 0.37
CA VAL A 199 3.59 19.01 1.10
C VAL A 199 4.37 20.06 0.33
N LYS A 200 4.93 21.05 1.04
CA LYS A 200 5.72 22.11 0.41
C LYS A 200 6.96 21.52 -0.27
N THR A 201 7.39 22.09 -1.38
CA THR A 201 8.55 21.61 -2.13
C THR A 201 9.85 21.60 -1.30
N GLU A 202 9.97 22.47 -0.29
CA GLU A 202 11.11 22.52 0.64
C GLU A 202 11.18 21.31 1.58
N ASP A 203 10.03 20.70 1.90
CA ASP A 203 9.89 19.52 2.76
C ASP A 203 10.00 18.20 1.97
N ILE A 204 10.21 18.29 0.65
CA ILE A 204 10.37 17.15 -0.26
C ILE A 204 11.85 16.99 -0.64
N LYS A 205 12.45 15.90 -0.19
CA LYS A 205 13.80 15.47 -0.58
C LYS A 205 13.72 14.44 -1.69
N ILE A 206 14.52 14.61 -2.74
CA ILE A 206 14.56 13.69 -3.88
C ILE A 206 15.88 12.91 -3.85
N CYS A 207 15.79 11.60 -3.99
CA CYS A 207 16.92 10.72 -4.21
C CYS A 207 16.80 10.12 -5.62
N LYS A 208 17.76 10.43 -6.49
CA LYS A 208 17.83 9.80 -7.82
C LYS A 208 18.36 8.37 -7.63
N GLU A 209 17.71 7.38 -8.23
CA GLU A 209 18.07 5.96 -8.20
C GLU A 209 17.94 5.26 -6.83
N PHE A 210 17.36 4.05 -6.88
CA PHE A 210 17.15 3.21 -5.69
C PHE A 210 18.46 2.74 -5.03
N SER A 211 19.51 2.49 -5.83
CA SER A 211 20.85 2.12 -5.35
C SER A 211 21.44 3.21 -4.45
N LYS A 212 21.21 4.48 -4.80
CA LYS A 212 21.64 5.63 -4.00
C LYS A 212 20.81 5.73 -2.74
N LEU A 213 19.49 5.49 -2.78
CA LEU A 213 18.67 5.49 -1.57
C LEU A 213 19.22 4.55 -0.49
N ILE A 214 19.48 3.28 -0.83
CA ILE A 214 19.92 2.26 0.12
C ILE A 214 21.30 2.57 0.71
N ASN A 215 22.23 3.06 -0.11
CA ASN A 215 23.62 3.28 0.30
C ASN A 215 23.88 4.71 0.80
N SER A 216 22.91 5.62 0.66
CA SER A 216 23.14 7.03 0.96
C SER A 216 23.09 7.35 2.44
N ARG A 217 23.88 8.36 2.81
CA ARG A 217 23.68 9.14 4.04
C ARG A 217 22.31 9.83 4.06
N ILE A 218 21.63 9.98 2.91
CA ILE A 218 20.35 10.69 2.76
C ILE A 218 19.25 9.99 3.54
N LEU A 219 19.06 8.68 3.35
CA LEU A 219 18.04 7.92 4.09
C LEU A 219 18.31 7.97 5.60
N LYS A 220 19.56 7.76 6.02
CA LYS A 220 19.94 7.82 7.43
C LYS A 220 19.74 9.21 8.04
N LYS A 221 20.04 10.27 7.30
CA LYS A 221 19.84 11.66 7.72
C LYS A 221 18.34 11.98 7.83
N TYR A 222 17.56 11.60 6.83
CA TYR A 222 16.12 11.79 6.80
C TYR A 222 15.39 11.09 7.96
N LEU A 223 15.86 9.90 8.36
CA LEU A 223 15.32 9.17 9.51
C LEU A 223 15.77 9.71 10.87
N LYS A 224 16.74 10.65 10.94
CA LYS A 224 17.26 11.20 12.21
C LYS A 224 16.85 12.64 12.47
N GLU A 225 16.71 13.43 11.40
CA GLU A 225 15.97 14.70 11.42
C GLU A 225 14.50 14.46 11.73
#